data_AF-A0A662F897-F1
#
_entry.id   AF-A0A662F897-F1
#
_cell.length_a   1.000
_cell.length_b   1.000
_cell.length_c   1.000
_cell.angle_alpha   90.00
_cell.angle_beta   90.00
_cell.angle_gamma   90.00
#
_symmetry.space_group_name_H-M   'P 1'
#
loop_
_entity.id
_entity.type
_entity.pdbx_description
1 polymer ?
#
loop_
_entity_poly.entity_id
_entity_poly.type
_entity_poly.pdbx_seq_one_letter_code
_entity_poly.pdbx_strand_id
1 'polypeptide(L)'
;NKTLEVLNLQEIEGNRKVGGSNPSGPIPKMETDDPKILGMVERVVFKTQEGTTKEVLAKVDTGADNTSIDETLAMELELGPIVDTHKVKSSHGTSVRPVVECTFLLKNVPIKIEANLTDRSHLKYPMLIGKDVITKYRFVVNPEKQPQEFMHHEPPLSNYTAAVISLGSKSSLMTIHEMTKYFKRVDNLNVRNIEIQLNPKEPMVLYEGKPLEKYDCVYVKGSFRYADVLATISRFLLNKCYLPLHPSSFAIVHDKLSTHLVLQENKIPMPATYFASSNEAARKLLKRIKYPIILKFPKGTQGKGVMFADSYTSANTILDALDTLRQPFIVQEFIDTHGEDIRAIVLGDRVVAAMKRKAAVGDVRSNIHMGGLGEKVELDEKTKNICVRAARVLKAEICAIDMLEGPTGPLVIEANISPGLQGITKATRINIAGEIARFLYNKTREFKEKHKSTGTTRLFEELGLSTSQPNGYSSLITTLKLKGNSIVLPEIILKKSKLMDGEEVDIKFKEGTIMLKRFLHKKEE
;
A
#
# COMPACT_ATOMS: atom_id res chain seq x y z
N ASN A 1 -33.36 15.68 -35.47
CA ASN A 1 -33.62 16.80 -34.55
C ASN A 1 -32.73 16.76 -33.31
N LYS A 2 -31.50 17.27 -33.45
CA LYS A 2 -30.87 18.28 -32.58
C LYS A 2 -29.36 18.26 -32.84
N THR A 3 -28.94 19.33 -33.48
CA THR A 3 -27.63 19.69 -33.99
C THR A 3 -26.67 19.98 -32.84
N LEU A 4 -25.43 19.51 -32.97
CA LEU A 4 -24.27 19.89 -32.17
C LEU A 4 -23.76 21.24 -32.69
N GLU A 5 -23.81 22.29 -31.88
CA GLU A 5 -23.16 23.56 -32.17
C GLU A 5 -21.70 23.54 -31.74
N VAL A 6 -20.85 23.86 -32.69
CA VAL A 6 -19.41 24.07 -32.59
C VAL A 6 -19.18 25.51 -32.15
N LEU A 7 -18.59 25.74 -30.97
CA LEU A 7 -18.15 27.07 -30.56
C LEU A 7 -16.69 27.29 -30.96
N ASN A 8 -16.55 28.20 -31.91
CA ASN A 8 -15.33 28.73 -32.50
C ASN A 8 -14.70 29.76 -31.54
N LEU A 9 -13.37 29.72 -31.34
CA LEU A 9 -12.61 30.66 -30.55
C LEU A 9 -11.97 31.72 -31.46
N GLN A 10 -12.58 32.89 -31.60
CA GLN A 10 -11.89 34.12 -32.02
C GLN A 10 -12.55 35.34 -31.37
N GLU A 11 -11.71 36.35 -31.12
CA GLU A 11 -11.99 37.71 -30.66
C GLU A 11 -12.17 37.91 -29.15
N ILE A 12 -11.22 38.64 -28.55
CA ILE A 12 -11.45 39.92 -27.87
C ILE A 12 -10.06 40.56 -27.65
N GLU A 13 -9.70 41.50 -28.54
CA GLU A 13 -8.87 42.66 -28.21
C GLU A 13 -9.82 43.85 -27.96
N GLY A 14 -9.49 44.74 -27.00
CA GLY A 14 -9.93 46.13 -27.07
C GLY A 14 -10.67 46.74 -25.87
N ASN A 15 -9.89 47.39 -25.00
CA ASN A 15 -10.13 48.69 -24.34
C ASN A 15 -11.31 49.00 -23.36
N ARG A 16 -10.91 49.17 -22.09
CA ARG A 16 -10.99 50.37 -21.18
C ARG A 16 -12.32 51.06 -20.78
N LYS A 17 -12.54 50.99 -19.43
CA LYS A 17 -13.01 52.00 -18.42
C LYS A 17 -14.47 52.50 -18.52
N VAL A 18 -15.26 52.76 -17.46
CA VAL A 18 -15.04 53.41 -16.13
C VAL A 18 -16.15 53.00 -15.12
N GLY A 19 -15.80 52.90 -13.82
CA GLY A 19 -16.65 53.20 -12.63
C GLY A 19 -17.44 52.02 -12.03
N GLY A 20 -17.49 51.75 -10.73
CA GLY A 20 -16.92 52.34 -9.52
C GLY A 20 -17.51 51.61 -8.29
N SER A 21 -16.84 51.74 -7.15
CA SER A 21 -17.17 51.27 -5.78
C SER A 21 -16.67 49.88 -5.34
N ASN A 22 -15.59 49.92 -4.54
CA ASN A 22 -15.13 48.87 -3.62
C ASN A 22 -15.91 48.95 -2.30
N PRO A 23 -15.98 47.85 -1.54
CA PRO A 23 -15.22 47.84 -0.28
C PRO A 23 -14.38 46.56 -0.09
N SER A 24 -13.06 46.79 -0.06
CA SER A 24 -12.07 46.21 0.86
C SER A 24 -12.27 44.80 1.44
N GLY A 25 -11.56 43.84 0.84
CA GLY A 25 -10.76 42.82 1.53
C GLY A 25 -9.52 42.54 0.66
N PRO A 26 -8.32 42.26 1.20
CA PRO A 26 -7.16 41.95 0.36
C PRO A 26 -7.43 40.63 -0.36
N ILE A 27 -7.70 40.70 -1.67
CA ILE A 27 -7.64 39.54 -2.55
C ILE A 27 -6.16 39.10 -2.49
N PRO A 28 -5.85 37.82 -2.16
CA PRO A 28 -4.48 37.34 -2.27
C PRO A 28 -4.06 37.51 -3.72
N LYS A 29 -2.98 38.28 -3.97
CA LYS A 29 -2.32 38.27 -5.27
C LYS A 29 -1.86 36.83 -5.51
N MET A 30 -2.56 36.10 -6.37
CA MET A 30 -1.98 34.91 -6.97
C MET A 30 -0.79 35.37 -7.82
N GLU A 31 0.41 34.94 -7.46
CA GLU A 31 1.57 35.06 -8.33
C GLU A 31 1.23 34.41 -9.66
N THR A 32 1.29 35.20 -10.73
CA THR A 32 1.13 34.74 -12.10
C THR A 32 2.34 33.88 -12.46
N ASP A 33 2.24 32.56 -12.27
CA ASP A 33 3.24 31.64 -12.80
C ASP A 33 3.16 31.70 -14.33
N ASP A 34 4.19 32.23 -14.98
CA ASP A 34 4.25 32.33 -16.44
C ASP A 34 4.05 30.92 -17.03
N PRO A 35 3.03 30.69 -17.88
CA PRO A 35 2.75 29.37 -18.44
C PRO A 35 3.93 28.80 -19.22
N LYS A 36 4.94 29.61 -19.57
CA LYS A 36 6.14 29.16 -20.30
C LYS A 36 7.38 28.94 -19.45
N ILE A 37 7.34 29.09 -18.13
CA ILE A 37 8.50 28.82 -17.26
C ILE A 37 8.35 27.49 -16.53
N LEU A 38 9.22 26.53 -16.85
CA LEU A 38 9.31 25.21 -16.21
C LEU A 38 10.38 25.20 -15.12
N GLY A 39 10.09 24.52 -14.01
CA GLY A 39 11.10 24.10 -13.03
C GLY A 39 11.78 22.79 -13.44
N MET A 40 12.66 22.27 -12.58
CA MET A 40 13.37 20.99 -12.82
C MET A 40 12.44 19.75 -12.78
N VAL A 41 11.25 19.89 -12.20
CA VAL A 41 10.22 18.85 -12.13
C VAL A 41 8.87 19.53 -12.33
N GLU A 42 8.05 18.99 -13.22
CA GLU A 42 6.76 19.57 -13.60
C GLU A 42 5.66 18.53 -13.65
N ARG A 43 4.43 18.99 -13.39
CA ARG A 43 3.24 18.15 -13.49
C ARG A 43 2.78 18.05 -14.94
N VAL A 44 2.57 16.82 -15.37
CA VAL A 44 2.03 16.47 -16.68
C VAL A 44 0.68 15.81 -16.47
N VAL A 45 -0.34 16.24 -17.23
CA VAL A 45 -1.70 15.69 -17.16
C VAL A 45 -2.05 15.00 -18.46
N PHE A 46 -2.24 13.68 -18.41
CA PHE A 46 -2.73 12.89 -19.53
C PHE A 46 -4.25 12.79 -19.50
N LYS A 47 -4.86 12.71 -20.67
CA LYS A 47 -6.25 12.28 -20.82
C LYS A 47 -6.24 10.85 -21.33
N THR A 48 -6.87 9.93 -20.59
CA THR A 48 -6.99 8.52 -20.98
C THR A 48 -8.05 8.36 -22.07
N GLN A 49 -8.04 7.23 -22.77
CA GLN A 49 -9.07 6.93 -23.78
C GLN A 49 -10.48 6.83 -23.17
N GLU A 50 -10.58 6.47 -21.89
CA GLU A 50 -11.83 6.44 -21.11
C GLU A 50 -12.32 7.84 -20.66
N GLY A 51 -11.59 8.91 -21.00
CA GLY A 51 -11.95 10.30 -20.67
C GLY A 51 -11.59 10.74 -19.24
N THR A 52 -10.87 9.91 -18.47
CA THR A 52 -10.32 10.28 -17.16
C THR A 52 -8.98 11.01 -17.31
N THR A 53 -8.60 11.82 -16.32
CA THR A 53 -7.30 12.52 -16.32
C THR A 53 -6.33 11.83 -15.38
N LYS A 54 -5.08 11.62 -15.82
CA LYS A 54 -4.01 11.04 -15.01
C LYS A 54 -2.84 12.01 -14.90
N GLU A 55 -2.45 12.30 -13.67
CA GLU A 55 -1.36 13.23 -13.38
C GLU A 55 -0.07 12.48 -13.07
N VAL A 56 1.02 12.97 -13.63
CA VAL A 56 2.36 12.38 -13.50
C VAL A 56 3.37 13.49 -13.25
N LEU A 57 4.35 13.23 -12.38
CA LEU A 57 5.51 14.12 -12.25
C LEU A 57 6.55 13.74 -13.28
N ALA A 58 6.89 14.68 -14.16
CA ALA A 58 7.94 14.53 -15.14
C ALA A 58 9.16 15.36 -14.73
N LYS A 59 10.36 14.78 -14.84
CA LYS A 59 11.59 15.54 -14.66
C LYS A 59 11.92 16.26 -15.96
N VAL A 60 12.19 17.56 -15.87
CA VAL A 60 12.64 18.36 -17.02
C VAL A 60 14.14 18.17 -17.15
N ASP A 61 14.58 17.66 -18.30
CA ASP A 61 15.98 17.32 -18.55
C ASP A 61 16.46 18.01 -19.83
N THR A 62 17.13 19.14 -19.64
CA THR A 62 17.71 19.92 -20.75
C THR A 62 18.87 19.20 -21.45
N GLY A 63 19.37 18.09 -20.89
CA GLY A 63 20.37 17.23 -21.53
C GLY A 63 19.79 16.14 -22.41
N ALA A 64 18.49 15.82 -22.28
CA ALA A 64 17.83 14.80 -23.08
C ALA A 64 17.25 15.42 -24.36
N ASP A 65 17.65 14.92 -25.53
CA ASP A 65 17.13 15.44 -26.80
C ASP A 65 15.66 15.06 -27.02
N ASN A 66 15.26 13.88 -26.56
CA ASN A 66 13.91 13.34 -26.74
C ASN A 66 13.24 13.06 -25.38
N THR A 67 11.93 13.27 -25.34
CA THR A 67 11.08 12.89 -24.22
C THR A 67 10.95 11.37 -24.12
N SER A 68 10.92 10.85 -22.90
CA SER A 68 10.77 9.42 -22.63
C SER A 68 9.72 9.15 -21.57
N ILE A 69 8.98 8.06 -21.72
CA ILE A 69 7.95 7.61 -20.79
C ILE A 69 8.21 6.16 -20.37
N ASP A 70 7.92 5.86 -19.11
CA ASP A 70 8.00 4.52 -18.55
C ASP A 70 7.01 3.56 -19.23
N GLU A 71 7.45 2.32 -19.46
CA GLU A 71 6.64 1.28 -20.12
C GLU A 71 5.36 0.94 -19.33
N THR A 72 5.44 0.86 -18.00
CA THR A 72 4.27 0.59 -17.15
C THR A 72 3.29 1.74 -17.22
N LEU A 73 3.80 2.98 -17.15
CA LEU A 73 2.97 4.17 -17.29
C LEU A 73 2.31 4.25 -18.67
N ALA A 74 3.03 3.91 -19.74
CA ALA A 74 2.50 3.90 -21.10
C ALA A 74 1.39 2.86 -21.27
N MET A 75 1.54 1.67 -20.67
CA MET A 75 0.50 0.64 -20.64
C MET A 75 -0.74 1.11 -19.87
N GLU A 76 -0.56 1.72 -18.70
CA GLU A 76 -1.67 2.25 -17.89
C GLU A 76 -2.41 3.41 -18.57
N LEU A 77 -1.73 4.13 -19.48
CA LEU A 77 -2.31 5.19 -20.29
C LEU A 77 -2.86 4.69 -21.63
N GLU A 78 -2.70 3.40 -21.92
CA GLU A 78 -3.07 2.76 -23.18
C GLU A 78 -2.47 3.49 -24.40
N LEU A 79 -1.21 3.92 -24.27
CA LEU A 79 -0.47 4.57 -25.35
C LEU A 79 -0.05 3.53 -26.38
N GLY A 80 -0.57 3.66 -27.61
CA GLY A 80 -0.27 2.80 -28.73
C GLY A 80 -1.07 3.18 -29.97
N PRO A 81 -0.76 2.61 -31.14
CA PRO A 81 0.29 1.61 -31.39
C PRO A 81 1.72 2.20 -31.31
N ILE A 82 2.74 1.33 -31.32
CA ILE A 82 4.13 1.75 -31.54
C ILE A 82 4.20 2.33 -32.96
N VAL A 83 4.64 3.58 -33.06
CA VAL A 83 4.68 4.33 -34.32
C VAL A 83 6.06 4.31 -34.99
N ASP A 84 7.13 4.17 -34.20
CA ASP A 84 8.51 4.12 -34.72
C ASP A 84 9.47 3.45 -33.71
N THR A 85 10.76 3.34 -34.07
CA THR A 85 11.86 2.96 -33.18
C THR A 85 13.06 3.90 -33.33
N HIS A 86 13.55 4.45 -32.23
CA HIS A 86 14.69 5.35 -32.23
C HIS A 86 15.95 4.68 -31.65
N LYS A 87 17.09 4.82 -32.33
CA LYS A 87 18.39 4.41 -31.79
C LYS A 87 18.94 5.52 -30.89
N VAL A 88 18.86 5.30 -29.58
CA VAL A 88 19.25 6.28 -28.56
C VAL A 88 20.61 5.92 -27.97
N LYS A 89 21.54 6.88 -27.98
CA LYS A 89 22.81 6.82 -27.23
C LYS A 89 22.63 7.47 -25.86
N SER A 90 23.00 6.75 -24.80
CA SER A 90 22.90 7.21 -23.42
C SER A 90 24.21 6.93 -22.67
N SER A 91 24.31 7.41 -21.43
CA SER A 91 25.43 7.09 -20.52
C SER A 91 25.62 5.60 -20.25
N HIS A 92 24.61 4.76 -20.52
CA HIS A 92 24.65 3.31 -20.31
C HIS A 92 24.81 2.51 -21.64
N GLY A 93 25.10 3.18 -22.75
CA GLY A 93 25.30 2.55 -24.06
C GLY A 93 24.26 2.93 -25.12
N THR A 94 24.27 2.22 -26.24
CA THR A 94 23.36 2.42 -27.37
C THR A 94 22.20 1.43 -27.29
N SER A 95 20.96 1.92 -27.29
CA SER A 95 19.73 1.12 -27.22
C SER A 95 18.76 1.51 -28.33
N VAL A 96 17.98 0.57 -28.84
CA VAL A 96 16.84 0.86 -29.73
C VAL A 96 15.60 0.93 -28.86
N ARG A 97 14.84 2.02 -28.97
CA ARG A 97 13.67 2.29 -28.13
C ARG A 97 12.42 2.42 -28.98
N PRO A 98 11.34 1.67 -28.69
CA PRO A 98 10.05 1.90 -29.33
C PRO A 98 9.53 3.31 -29.04
N VAL A 99 8.75 3.85 -29.96
CA VAL A 99 8.19 5.20 -29.89
C VAL A 99 6.67 5.12 -29.93
N VAL A 100 6.03 5.89 -29.05
CA VAL A 100 4.56 6.03 -29.00
C VAL A 100 4.16 7.48 -29.12
N GLU A 101 3.05 7.75 -29.80
CA GLU A 101 2.46 9.09 -29.81
C GLU A 101 1.77 9.34 -28.46
N CYS A 102 2.05 10.48 -27.82
CA CYS A 102 1.42 10.85 -26.56
C CYS A 102 0.95 12.31 -26.56
N THR A 103 -0.21 12.53 -25.93
CA THR A 103 -0.80 13.87 -25.75
C THR A 103 -1.01 14.14 -24.26
N PHE A 104 -0.53 15.27 -23.78
CA PHE A 104 -0.63 15.66 -22.37
C PHE A 104 -0.65 17.19 -22.20
N LEU A 105 -1.09 17.67 -21.05
CA LEU A 105 -1.00 19.07 -20.66
C LEU A 105 0.24 19.30 -19.79
N LEU A 106 1.00 20.34 -20.13
CA LEU A 106 2.14 20.85 -19.34
C LEU A 106 1.92 22.35 -19.15
N LYS A 107 1.79 22.83 -17.90
CA LYS A 107 1.43 24.24 -17.59
C LYS A 107 0.21 24.75 -18.38
N ASN A 108 -0.82 23.90 -18.50
CA ASN A 108 -2.03 24.15 -19.31
C ASN A 108 -1.81 24.28 -20.83
N VAL A 109 -0.59 24.00 -21.32
CA VAL A 109 -0.30 23.91 -22.75
C VAL A 109 -0.50 22.47 -23.21
N PRO A 110 -1.36 22.18 -24.21
CA PRO A 110 -1.48 20.86 -24.79
C PRO A 110 -0.25 20.53 -25.64
N ILE A 111 0.45 19.48 -25.24
CA ILE A 111 1.65 18.94 -25.86
C ILE A 111 1.27 17.65 -26.59
N LYS A 112 1.71 17.54 -27.84
CA LYS A 112 1.57 16.35 -28.67
C LYS A 112 2.92 16.02 -29.31
N ILE A 113 3.48 14.88 -28.91
CA ILE A 113 4.83 14.45 -29.30
C ILE A 113 4.91 12.93 -29.43
N GLU A 114 6.03 12.47 -29.98
CA GLU A 114 6.45 11.08 -30.02
C GLU A 114 7.45 10.83 -28.88
N ALA A 115 7.09 9.96 -27.93
CA ALA A 115 7.89 9.67 -26.75
C ALA A 115 8.55 8.29 -26.84
N ASN A 116 9.82 8.20 -26.44
CA ASN A 116 10.51 6.92 -26.35
C ASN A 116 10.00 6.10 -25.15
N LEU A 117 9.64 4.83 -25.37
CA LEU A 117 9.41 3.86 -24.31
C LEU A 117 10.74 3.41 -23.71
N THR A 118 10.81 3.36 -22.39
CA THR A 118 11.99 2.88 -21.65
C THR A 118 11.53 2.35 -20.30
N ASP A 119 12.00 1.19 -19.87
CA ASP A 119 11.84 0.75 -18.49
C ASP A 119 12.56 1.72 -17.53
N ARG A 120 11.75 2.41 -16.73
CA ARG A 120 12.16 3.38 -15.71
C ARG A 120 11.49 3.07 -14.38
N SER A 121 11.00 1.84 -14.20
CA SER A 121 10.28 1.38 -13.00
C SER A 121 11.08 1.59 -11.71
N HIS A 122 12.41 1.62 -11.80
CA HIS A 122 13.34 1.86 -10.70
C HIS A 122 13.65 3.35 -10.44
N LEU A 123 13.17 4.28 -11.26
CA LEU A 123 13.48 5.71 -11.16
C LEU A 123 12.33 6.49 -10.51
N LYS A 124 12.69 7.59 -9.82
CA LYS A 124 11.74 8.45 -9.09
C LYS A 124 10.67 9.11 -9.98
N TYR A 125 10.96 9.33 -11.26
CA TYR A 125 10.08 10.00 -12.21
C TYR A 125 9.83 9.10 -13.43
N PRO A 126 8.57 8.69 -13.67
CA PRO A 126 8.22 7.80 -14.78
C PRO A 126 8.20 8.51 -16.14
N MET A 127 8.49 9.82 -16.20
CA MET A 127 8.57 10.59 -17.44
C MET A 127 9.73 11.59 -17.38
N LEU A 128 10.40 11.78 -18.53
CA LEU A 128 11.36 12.87 -18.76
C LEU A 128 10.85 13.80 -19.86
N ILE A 129 10.87 15.10 -19.62
CA ILE A 129 10.64 16.13 -20.65
C ILE A 129 11.98 16.54 -21.24
N GLY A 130 12.18 16.22 -22.52
CA GLY A 130 13.39 16.55 -23.28
C GLY A 130 13.30 17.87 -24.04
N LYS A 131 14.36 18.18 -24.79
CA LYS A 131 14.45 19.37 -25.64
C LYS A 131 13.39 19.41 -26.73
N ASP A 132 12.98 18.26 -27.25
CA ASP A 132 11.87 18.11 -28.18
C ASP A 132 10.59 18.82 -27.73
N VAL A 133 10.27 18.79 -26.44
CA VAL A 133 9.14 19.53 -25.86
C VAL A 133 9.53 20.96 -25.53
N ILE A 134 10.68 21.16 -24.85
CA ILE A 134 11.11 22.49 -24.36
C ILE A 134 11.25 23.48 -25.53
N THR A 135 11.95 23.08 -26.58
CA THR A 135 12.23 23.93 -27.74
C THR A 135 11.00 24.11 -28.63
N LYS A 136 10.27 23.01 -28.93
CA LYS A 136 9.09 23.06 -29.83
C LYS A 136 7.98 23.95 -29.26
N TYR A 137 7.76 23.89 -27.95
CA TYR A 137 6.70 24.66 -27.27
C TYR A 137 7.20 25.95 -26.61
N ARG A 138 8.48 26.29 -26.80
CA ARG A 138 9.14 27.52 -26.31
C ARG A 138 9.03 27.71 -24.80
N PHE A 139 9.27 26.64 -24.05
CA PHE A 139 9.42 26.72 -22.60
C PHE A 139 10.81 27.21 -22.22
N VAL A 140 10.89 28.00 -21.15
CA VAL A 140 12.13 28.42 -20.50
C VAL A 140 12.28 27.60 -19.22
N VAL A 141 13.43 26.97 -19.02
CA VAL A 141 13.70 26.19 -17.80
C VAL A 141 14.42 27.09 -16.81
N ASN A 142 13.85 27.27 -15.62
CA ASN A 142 14.46 27.97 -14.51
C ASN A 142 14.89 26.95 -13.42
N PRO A 143 16.19 26.64 -13.27
CA PRO A 143 16.68 25.70 -12.27
C PRO A 143 16.49 26.15 -10.82
N GLU A 144 16.41 27.48 -10.60
CA GLU A 144 16.22 28.08 -9.26
C GLU A 144 14.77 28.02 -8.80
N LYS A 145 13.84 27.73 -9.72
CA LYS A 145 12.47 27.38 -9.38
C LYS A 145 12.50 26.04 -8.67
N GLN A 146 12.56 26.12 -7.34
CA GLN A 146 12.39 24.95 -6.48
C GLN A 146 11.11 24.23 -6.91
N PRO A 147 11.08 22.89 -6.93
CA PRO A 147 9.81 22.19 -7.08
C PRO A 147 8.90 22.77 -6.02
N GLN A 148 7.78 23.39 -6.42
CA GLN A 148 6.81 23.91 -5.47
C GLN A 148 6.61 22.81 -4.41
N GLU A 149 6.96 23.10 -3.15
CA GLU A 149 6.54 22.24 -2.06
C GLU A 149 5.03 22.13 -2.21
N PHE A 150 4.57 20.92 -2.53
CA PHE A 150 3.21 20.71 -3.00
C PHE A 150 2.22 21.31 -2.00
N MET A 151 1.60 22.43 -2.36
CA MET A 151 0.21 22.65 -1.97
C MET A 151 -0.56 21.51 -2.62
N HIS A 152 -0.76 20.45 -1.84
CA HIS A 152 -1.60 19.33 -2.21
C HIS A 152 -2.94 19.90 -2.68
N HIS A 153 -3.27 19.76 -3.96
CA HIS A 153 -4.67 19.74 -4.34
C HIS A 153 -5.27 18.57 -3.56
N GLU A 154 -6.04 18.91 -2.52
CA GLU A 154 -6.83 17.92 -1.79
C GLU A 154 -7.63 17.15 -2.83
N PRO A 155 -7.46 15.82 -2.93
CA PRO A 155 -8.33 15.05 -3.80
C PRO A 155 -9.77 15.33 -3.35
N PRO A 156 -10.73 15.47 -4.26
CA PRO A 156 -12.12 15.67 -3.86
C PRO A 156 -12.50 14.58 -2.86
N LEU A 157 -13.04 14.98 -1.70
CA LEU A 157 -13.42 14.08 -0.62
C LEU A 157 -14.11 12.84 -1.21
N SER A 158 -13.43 11.70 -1.11
CA SER A 158 -13.96 10.46 -1.66
C SER A 158 -15.17 10.01 -0.87
N ASN A 159 -16.08 9.26 -1.49
CA ASN A 159 -17.20 8.67 -0.78
C ASN A 159 -16.80 7.51 0.16
N TYR A 160 -15.49 7.19 0.28
CA TYR A 160 -15.04 6.09 1.11
C TYR A 160 -15.10 6.45 2.59
N THR A 161 -15.44 5.46 3.42
CA THR A 161 -15.38 5.56 4.88
C THR A 161 -14.19 4.77 5.43
N ALA A 162 -13.57 5.28 6.49
CA ALA A 162 -12.47 4.63 7.15
C ALA A 162 -12.65 4.59 8.67
N ALA A 163 -11.97 3.65 9.32
CA ALA A 163 -11.80 3.65 10.77
C ALA A 163 -10.34 3.41 11.14
N VAL A 164 -9.93 4.00 12.26
CA VAL A 164 -8.67 3.68 12.93
C VAL A 164 -9.00 3.06 14.28
N ILE A 165 -8.70 1.77 14.44
CA ILE A 165 -8.85 1.06 15.71
C ILE A 165 -7.55 1.21 16.49
N SER A 166 -7.56 1.90 17.63
CA SER A 166 -6.35 2.09 18.43
C SER A 166 -6.60 2.41 19.90
N LEU A 167 -5.53 2.65 20.66
CA LEU A 167 -5.60 3.15 22.05
C LEU A 167 -5.66 4.69 22.14
N GLY A 168 -5.85 5.40 21.02
CA GLY A 168 -5.89 6.87 21.00
C GLY A 168 -4.52 7.55 21.14
N SER A 169 -3.45 6.89 20.68
CA SER A 169 -2.09 7.46 20.74
C SER A 169 -1.96 8.73 19.90
N LYS A 170 -1.00 9.63 20.22
CA LYS A 170 -0.70 10.81 19.40
C LYS A 170 -0.44 10.45 17.93
N SER A 171 0.28 9.36 17.66
CA SER A 171 0.50 8.85 16.29
C SER A 171 -0.80 8.47 15.58
N SER A 172 -1.73 7.83 16.30
CA SER A 172 -3.04 7.49 15.75
C SER A 172 -3.81 8.75 15.39
N LEU A 173 -3.85 9.74 16.28
CA LEU A 173 -4.55 11.01 16.05
C LEU A 173 -3.95 11.80 14.88
N MET A 174 -2.62 11.84 14.77
CA MET A 174 -1.94 12.42 13.59
C MET A 174 -2.38 11.72 12.30
N THR A 175 -2.45 10.39 12.30
CA THR A 175 -2.88 9.61 11.13
C THR A 175 -4.34 9.88 10.80
N ILE A 176 -5.23 9.91 11.79
CA ILE A 176 -6.67 10.18 11.62
C ILE A 176 -6.87 11.58 11.01
N HIS A 177 -6.19 12.60 11.54
CA HIS A 177 -6.27 13.97 11.01
C HIS A 177 -5.82 14.07 9.55
N GLU A 178 -4.80 13.31 9.15
CA GLU A 178 -4.39 13.26 7.75
C GLU A 178 -5.37 12.46 6.88
N MET A 179 -5.98 11.40 7.42
CA MET A 179 -7.00 10.61 6.72
C MET A 179 -8.27 11.42 6.42
N THR A 180 -8.67 12.37 7.27
CA THR A 180 -9.88 13.19 7.02
C THR A 180 -9.77 14.06 5.77
N LYS A 181 -8.56 14.26 5.23
CA LYS A 181 -8.33 14.96 3.96
C LYS A 181 -8.67 14.11 2.73
N TYR A 182 -8.80 12.79 2.88
CA TYR A 182 -9.01 11.84 1.77
C TYR A 182 -10.35 11.09 1.86
N PHE A 183 -10.80 10.77 3.07
CA PHE A 183 -12.00 9.97 3.35
C PHE A 183 -13.14 10.86 3.83
N LYS A 184 -14.38 10.60 3.36
CA LYS A 184 -15.59 11.31 3.80
C LYS A 184 -15.83 11.24 5.30
N ARG A 185 -15.53 10.08 5.90
CA ARG A 185 -15.68 9.84 7.34
C ARG A 185 -14.52 8.99 7.83
N VAL A 186 -13.90 9.39 8.93
CA VAL A 186 -12.83 8.64 9.61
C VAL A 186 -13.19 8.49 11.08
N ASP A 187 -13.53 7.28 11.48
CA ASP A 187 -13.95 7.01 12.86
C ASP A 187 -12.75 6.56 13.71
N ASN A 188 -12.59 7.13 14.89
CA ASN A 188 -11.55 6.77 15.85
C ASN A 188 -12.13 5.81 16.89
N LEU A 189 -11.86 4.52 16.72
CA LEU A 189 -12.43 3.48 17.55
C LEU A 189 -11.43 3.03 18.61
N ASN A 190 -11.81 3.14 19.88
CA ASN A 190 -10.96 2.66 20.97
C ASN A 190 -11.01 1.14 21.05
N VAL A 191 -9.85 0.47 20.97
CA VAL A 191 -9.77 -0.99 21.09
C VAL A 191 -10.38 -1.52 22.40
N ARG A 192 -10.39 -0.72 23.47
CA ARG A 192 -10.98 -1.11 24.77
C ARG A 192 -12.50 -1.22 24.75
N ASN A 193 -13.15 -0.59 23.78
CA ASN A 193 -14.61 -0.54 23.69
C ASN A 193 -15.14 -1.52 22.63
N ILE A 194 -14.28 -2.45 22.18
CA ILE A 194 -14.66 -3.50 21.24
C ILE A 194 -15.04 -4.75 22.00
N GLU A 195 -16.19 -5.30 21.65
CA GLU A 195 -16.69 -6.56 22.18
C GLU A 195 -16.84 -7.55 21.01
N ILE A 196 -16.59 -8.83 21.27
CA ILE A 196 -16.66 -9.89 20.25
C ILE A 196 -17.64 -10.94 20.74
N GLN A 197 -18.67 -11.20 19.95
CA GLN A 197 -19.65 -12.25 20.21
C GLN A 197 -19.48 -13.36 19.18
N LEU A 198 -19.09 -14.55 19.66
CA LEU A 198 -18.86 -15.73 18.83
C LEU A 198 -20.02 -16.72 18.97
N ASN A 199 -21.17 -16.39 18.35
CA ASN A 199 -22.27 -17.35 18.27
C ASN A 199 -22.01 -18.34 17.12
N PRO A 200 -22.45 -19.61 17.23
CA PRO A 200 -22.27 -20.61 16.18
C PRO A 200 -22.88 -20.25 14.82
N LYS A 201 -23.95 -19.42 14.80
CA LYS A 201 -24.66 -19.04 13.58
C LYS A 201 -24.19 -17.70 13.01
N GLU A 202 -24.06 -16.69 13.87
CA GLU A 202 -23.75 -15.33 13.45
C GLU A 202 -22.78 -14.68 14.44
N PRO A 203 -21.48 -14.74 14.16
CA PRO A 203 -20.49 -14.07 14.97
C PRO A 203 -20.41 -12.58 14.58
N MET A 204 -20.27 -11.71 15.57
CA MET A 204 -20.30 -10.26 15.37
C MET A 204 -19.26 -9.53 16.21
N VAL A 205 -18.81 -8.39 15.69
CA VAL A 205 -17.98 -7.43 16.41
C VAL A 205 -18.87 -6.26 16.78
N LEU A 206 -18.86 -5.88 18.05
CA LEU A 206 -19.58 -4.72 18.58
C LEU A 206 -18.59 -3.62 18.96
N TYR A 207 -19.02 -2.38 18.85
CA TYR A 207 -18.37 -1.22 19.42
C TYR A 207 -19.39 -0.51 20.32
N GLU A 208 -19.09 -0.45 21.63
CA GLU A 208 -19.98 0.12 22.64
C GLU A 208 -21.40 -0.48 22.59
N GLY A 209 -21.48 -1.82 22.59
CA GLY A 209 -22.72 -2.58 22.50
C GLY A 209 -23.46 -2.56 21.16
N LYS A 210 -22.98 -1.83 20.13
CA LYS A 210 -23.62 -1.76 18.80
C LYS A 210 -22.81 -2.49 17.74
N PRO A 211 -23.44 -3.12 16.72
CA PRO A 211 -22.72 -3.73 15.61
C PRO A 211 -21.71 -2.76 14.98
N LEU A 212 -20.48 -3.23 14.81
CA LEU A 212 -19.42 -2.44 14.18
C LEU A 212 -19.87 -2.01 12.77
N GLU A 213 -19.80 -0.70 12.52
CA GLU A 213 -20.18 -0.15 11.22
C GLU A 213 -19.31 -0.69 10.08
N LYS A 214 -19.82 -0.60 8.85
CA LYS A 214 -19.08 -1.00 7.66
C LYS A 214 -18.18 0.13 7.20
N TYR A 215 -16.92 -0.20 6.94
CA TYR A 215 -15.90 0.71 6.46
C TYR A 215 -15.31 0.20 5.14
N ASP A 216 -14.83 1.09 4.29
CA ASP A 216 -14.04 0.71 3.12
C ASP A 216 -12.57 0.45 3.49
N CYS A 217 -12.08 1.09 4.54
CA CYS A 217 -10.72 0.96 5.06
C CYS A 217 -10.72 0.84 6.58
N VAL A 218 -9.96 -0.09 7.15
CA VAL A 218 -9.72 -0.12 8.61
C VAL A 218 -8.24 -0.23 8.89
N TYR A 219 -7.68 0.75 9.59
CA TYR A 219 -6.30 0.70 10.06
C TYR A 219 -6.25 0.31 11.52
N VAL A 220 -5.84 -0.93 11.78
CA VAL A 220 -5.78 -1.51 13.12
C VAL A 220 -4.39 -1.27 13.72
N LYS A 221 -4.34 -0.61 14.88
CA LYS A 221 -3.11 -0.32 15.63
C LYS A 221 -3.28 -0.73 17.09
N GLY A 222 -2.24 -1.30 17.69
CA GLY A 222 -2.27 -1.55 19.12
C GLY A 222 -1.02 -2.22 19.68
N SER A 223 -1.04 -2.37 21.00
CA SER A 223 0.02 -3.05 21.75
C SER A 223 -0.19 -4.56 21.72
N PHE A 224 0.89 -5.31 21.95
CA PHE A 224 0.86 -6.76 22.11
C PHE A 224 -0.17 -7.24 23.16
N ARG A 225 -0.51 -6.40 24.15
CA ARG A 225 -1.54 -6.71 25.17
C ARG A 225 -2.94 -6.92 24.59
N TYR A 226 -3.21 -6.39 23.41
CA TYR A 226 -4.49 -6.52 22.70
C TYR A 226 -4.33 -7.34 21.42
N ALA A 227 -3.21 -8.06 21.24
CA ALA A 227 -2.92 -8.77 19.99
C ALA A 227 -4.04 -9.73 19.58
N ASP A 228 -4.60 -10.48 20.53
CA ASP A 228 -5.67 -11.45 20.25
C ASP A 228 -6.97 -10.76 19.78
N VAL A 229 -7.35 -9.67 20.44
CA VAL A 229 -8.52 -8.86 20.06
C VAL A 229 -8.31 -8.24 18.68
N LEU A 230 -7.16 -7.61 18.44
CA LEU A 230 -6.81 -6.97 17.17
C LEU A 230 -6.73 -8.00 16.02
N ALA A 231 -6.15 -9.17 16.26
CA ALA A 231 -6.10 -10.27 15.30
C ALA A 231 -7.51 -10.77 14.98
N THR A 232 -8.35 -10.95 16.00
CA THR A 232 -9.72 -11.42 15.83
C THR A 232 -10.55 -10.42 15.01
N ILE A 233 -10.54 -9.13 15.36
CA ILE A 233 -11.25 -8.09 14.61
C ILE A 233 -10.74 -8.03 13.16
N SER A 234 -9.41 -8.07 12.98
CA SER A 234 -8.82 -8.06 11.63
C SER A 234 -9.27 -9.28 10.83
N ARG A 235 -9.45 -10.45 11.47
CA ARG A 235 -9.98 -11.66 10.83
C ARG A 235 -11.45 -11.48 10.42
N PHE A 236 -12.27 -10.81 11.23
CA PHE A 236 -13.65 -10.48 10.88
C PHE A 236 -13.77 -9.52 9.71
N LEU A 237 -12.83 -8.59 9.58
CA LEU A 237 -12.80 -7.54 8.57
C LEU A 237 -12.09 -7.95 7.28
N LEU A 238 -11.31 -9.03 7.31
CA LEU A 238 -10.56 -9.54 6.16
C LEU A 238 -11.50 -9.76 4.96
N ASN A 239 -11.11 -9.25 3.80
CA ASN A 239 -11.89 -9.25 2.54
C ASN A 239 -13.20 -8.45 2.54
N LYS A 240 -13.61 -7.84 3.67
CA LYS A 240 -14.79 -6.96 3.73
C LYS A 240 -14.42 -5.49 3.50
N CYS A 241 -13.20 -5.13 3.90
CA CYS A 241 -12.61 -3.81 3.71
C CYS A 241 -11.10 -3.96 3.45
N TYR A 242 -10.47 -2.87 3.03
CA TYR A 242 -9.01 -2.83 2.95
C TYR A 242 -8.40 -2.78 4.36
N LEU A 243 -7.47 -3.70 4.60
CA LEU A 243 -6.67 -3.80 5.83
C LEU A 243 -5.18 -3.76 5.44
N PRO A 244 -4.36 -2.86 5.99
CA PRO A 244 -2.93 -2.74 5.65
C PRO A 244 -2.05 -3.81 6.33
N LEU A 245 -2.65 -4.92 6.77
CA LEU A 245 -1.96 -6.07 7.38
C LEU A 245 -2.86 -7.30 7.33
N HIS A 246 -2.24 -8.48 7.37
CA HIS A 246 -2.96 -9.73 7.57
C HIS A 246 -3.17 -10.01 9.08
N PRO A 247 -4.28 -10.65 9.51
CA PRO A 247 -4.53 -10.94 10.93
C PRO A 247 -3.40 -11.73 11.62
N SER A 248 -2.74 -12.64 10.89
CA SER A 248 -1.60 -13.41 11.43
C SER A 248 -0.41 -12.55 11.82
N SER A 249 -0.29 -11.34 11.30
CA SER A 249 0.84 -10.44 11.58
C SER A 249 0.88 -10.03 13.04
N PHE A 250 -0.27 -9.96 13.74
CA PHE A 250 -0.29 -9.73 15.19
C PHE A 250 0.38 -10.86 15.98
N ALA A 251 0.13 -12.11 15.60
CA ALA A 251 0.74 -13.27 16.25
C ALA A 251 2.23 -13.38 15.93
N ILE A 252 2.62 -13.11 14.68
CA ILE A 252 4.02 -13.21 14.21
C ILE A 252 4.87 -12.06 14.76
N VAL A 253 4.44 -10.81 14.56
CA VAL A 253 5.30 -9.62 14.80
C VAL A 253 5.43 -9.27 16.29
N HIS A 254 4.42 -9.58 17.11
CA HIS A 254 4.52 -9.36 18.56
C HIS A 254 5.34 -10.43 19.30
N ASP A 255 5.73 -11.50 18.60
CA ASP A 255 6.57 -12.57 19.14
C ASP A 255 7.91 -12.60 18.40
N LYS A 256 8.99 -12.24 19.10
CA LYS A 256 10.31 -12.13 18.49
C LYS A 256 10.81 -13.46 17.95
N LEU A 257 10.50 -14.58 18.59
CA LEU A 257 10.90 -15.90 18.09
C LEU A 257 10.22 -16.19 16.74
N SER A 258 8.90 -16.01 16.68
CA SER A 258 8.11 -16.21 15.46
C SER A 258 8.55 -15.27 14.34
N THR A 259 8.82 -14.00 14.67
CA THR A 259 9.37 -13.03 13.72
C THR A 259 10.69 -13.53 13.14
N HIS A 260 11.66 -13.91 13.97
CA HIS A 260 12.96 -14.37 13.51
C HIS A 260 12.87 -15.67 12.72
N LEU A 261 11.96 -16.59 13.07
CA LEU A 261 11.72 -17.79 12.28
C LEU A 261 11.27 -17.44 10.86
N VAL A 262 10.28 -16.56 10.71
CA VAL A 262 9.79 -16.11 9.39
C VAL A 262 10.89 -15.40 8.60
N LEU A 263 11.69 -14.56 9.25
CA LEU A 263 12.83 -13.89 8.60
C LEU A 263 13.87 -14.90 8.09
N GLN A 264 14.20 -15.91 8.90
CA GLN A 264 15.18 -16.95 8.57
C GLN A 264 14.70 -17.83 7.41
N GLU A 265 13.45 -18.29 7.42
CA GLU A 265 12.83 -19.08 6.33
C GLU A 265 12.90 -18.34 4.99
N ASN A 266 12.81 -17.00 5.03
CA ASN A 266 12.81 -16.14 3.85
C ASN A 266 14.19 -15.53 3.54
N LYS A 267 15.26 -16.02 4.17
CA LYS A 267 16.65 -15.58 3.96
C LYS A 267 16.80 -14.06 4.10
N ILE A 268 16.19 -13.51 5.15
CA ILE A 268 16.35 -12.11 5.53
C ILE A 268 17.44 -12.04 6.60
N PRO A 269 18.46 -11.18 6.43
CA PRO A 269 19.53 -11.08 7.41
C PRO A 269 19.01 -10.70 8.80
N MET A 270 19.42 -11.46 9.81
CA MET A 270 19.07 -11.27 11.21
C MET A 270 20.21 -11.82 12.09
N PRO A 271 20.37 -11.37 13.34
CA PRO A 271 21.38 -11.93 14.24
C PRO A 271 21.08 -13.39 14.58
N ALA A 272 22.12 -14.20 14.83
CA ALA A 272 21.92 -15.59 15.24
C ALA A 272 21.05 -15.64 16.51
N THR A 273 19.93 -16.35 16.43
CA THR A 273 18.90 -16.37 17.48
C THR A 273 18.61 -17.80 17.87
N TYR A 274 18.54 -18.04 19.17
CA TYR A 274 18.45 -19.35 19.79
C TYR A 274 17.29 -19.35 20.79
N PHE A 275 16.67 -20.52 20.93
CA PHE A 275 15.60 -20.76 21.88
C PHE A 275 15.81 -22.14 22.51
N ALA A 276 15.46 -22.25 23.79
CA ALA A 276 15.47 -23.51 24.52
C ALA A 276 14.17 -23.62 25.31
N SER A 277 13.55 -24.80 25.27
CA SER A 277 12.28 -25.08 25.96
C SER A 277 12.45 -25.44 27.43
N SER A 278 13.68 -25.70 27.89
CA SER A 278 14.00 -26.03 29.28
C SER A 278 15.33 -25.42 29.70
N ASN A 279 15.53 -25.23 31.01
CA ASN A 279 16.79 -24.70 31.54
C ASN A 279 17.97 -25.63 31.27
N GLU A 280 17.77 -26.95 31.32
CA GLU A 280 18.83 -27.90 30.99
C GLU A 280 19.27 -27.76 29.52
N ALA A 281 18.30 -27.67 28.60
CA ALA A 281 18.58 -27.41 27.19
C ALA A 281 19.24 -26.04 27.01
N ALA A 282 18.79 -25.01 27.73
CA ALA A 282 19.37 -23.68 27.70
C ALA A 282 20.84 -23.71 28.16
N ARG A 283 21.18 -24.35 29.28
CA ARG A 283 22.57 -24.46 29.74
C ARG A 283 23.45 -25.20 28.73
N LYS A 284 22.94 -26.29 28.11
CA LYS A 284 23.66 -27.00 27.04
C LYS A 284 23.88 -26.11 25.82
N LEU A 285 22.90 -25.29 25.46
CA LEU A 285 22.98 -24.33 24.37
C LEU A 285 23.99 -23.21 24.67
N LEU A 286 23.94 -22.62 25.86
CA LEU A 286 24.85 -21.55 26.31
C LEU A 286 26.32 -21.98 26.26
N LYS A 287 26.64 -23.26 26.46
CA LYS A 287 28.02 -23.79 26.32
C LYS A 287 28.53 -23.86 24.88
N ARG A 288 27.64 -23.81 23.88
CA ARG A 288 27.96 -24.02 22.45
C ARG A 288 27.91 -22.74 21.63
N ILE A 289 27.38 -21.65 22.18
CA ILE A 289 27.28 -20.36 21.50
C ILE A 289 28.50 -19.47 21.76
N LYS A 290 28.74 -18.53 20.87
CA LYS A 290 29.81 -17.52 21.00
C LYS A 290 29.30 -16.34 21.83
N TYR A 291 30.16 -15.81 22.68
CA TYR A 291 29.92 -14.62 23.49
C TYR A 291 30.58 -13.39 22.86
N PRO A 292 30.06 -12.17 23.12
CA PRO A 292 28.92 -11.84 23.99
C PRO A 292 27.54 -12.16 23.38
N ILE A 293 26.52 -12.26 24.24
CA ILE A 293 25.12 -12.56 23.87
C ILE A 293 24.13 -11.62 24.56
N ILE A 294 22.92 -11.58 24.01
CA ILE A 294 21.74 -10.93 24.56
C ILE A 294 20.70 -11.98 24.93
N LEU A 295 20.16 -11.90 26.15
CA LEU A 295 18.94 -12.61 26.53
C LEU A 295 17.77 -11.61 26.51
N LYS A 296 16.67 -11.96 25.83
CA LYS A 296 15.51 -11.07 25.73
C LYS A 296 14.18 -11.81 25.84
N PHE A 297 13.16 -11.14 26.36
CA PHE A 297 11.80 -11.70 26.37
C PHE A 297 11.24 -11.80 24.93
N PRO A 298 10.57 -12.93 24.56
CA PRO A 298 9.99 -13.10 23.24
C PRO A 298 8.90 -12.06 22.95
N LYS A 299 8.08 -11.75 23.96
CA LYS A 299 6.99 -10.77 23.89
C LYS A 299 7.35 -9.53 24.71
N GLY A 300 6.92 -8.36 24.24
CA GLY A 300 7.16 -7.07 24.89
C GLY A 300 7.83 -6.06 23.96
N THR A 301 7.79 -4.79 24.36
CA THR A 301 8.28 -3.66 23.57
C THR A 301 9.19 -2.76 24.40
N GLN A 302 9.92 -1.85 23.73
CA GLN A 302 10.72 -0.80 24.36
C GLN A 302 11.90 -1.28 25.21
N GLY A 303 12.60 -2.35 24.80
CA GLY A 303 13.87 -2.77 25.40
C GLY A 303 13.82 -3.22 26.86
N LYS A 304 12.64 -3.24 27.51
CA LYS A 304 12.47 -3.78 28.85
C LYS A 304 12.62 -5.30 28.78
N GLY A 305 13.54 -5.85 29.57
CA GLY A 305 13.84 -7.28 29.56
C GLY A 305 14.85 -7.71 28.51
N VAL A 306 15.76 -6.82 28.11
CA VAL A 306 16.99 -7.15 27.37
C VAL A 306 18.15 -7.19 28.38
N MET A 307 18.84 -8.32 28.45
CA MET A 307 19.94 -8.58 29.39
C MET A 307 21.20 -8.95 28.60
N PHE A 308 22.33 -8.34 28.94
CA PHE A 308 23.62 -8.59 28.30
C PHE A 308 24.43 -9.60 29.12
N ALA A 309 25.05 -10.55 28.43
CA ALA A 309 25.97 -11.50 29.04
C ALA A 309 27.24 -11.64 28.18
N ASP A 310 28.39 -11.39 28.79
CA ASP A 310 29.72 -11.49 28.19
C ASP A 310 30.35 -12.89 28.30
N SER A 311 29.75 -13.76 29.12
CA SER A 311 30.32 -15.04 29.50
C SER A 311 29.24 -16.06 29.86
N TYR A 312 29.61 -17.35 29.85
CA TYR A 312 28.74 -18.43 30.31
C TYR A 312 28.25 -18.21 31.74
N THR A 313 29.15 -17.84 32.64
CA THR A 313 28.81 -17.60 34.05
C THR A 313 27.76 -16.49 34.19
N SER A 314 27.94 -15.37 33.49
CA SER A 314 26.97 -14.26 33.48
C SER A 314 25.61 -14.69 32.93
N ALA A 315 25.60 -15.37 31.78
CA ALA A 315 24.37 -15.88 31.16
C ALA A 315 23.64 -16.91 32.05
N ASN A 316 24.40 -17.75 32.74
CA ASN A 316 23.88 -18.77 33.64
C ASN A 316 23.20 -18.17 34.88
N THR A 317 23.78 -17.11 35.45
CA THR A 317 23.16 -16.36 36.56
C THR A 317 21.86 -15.68 36.11
N ILE A 318 21.85 -15.09 34.90
CA ILE A 318 20.63 -14.50 34.33
C ILE A 318 19.56 -15.59 34.13
N LEU A 319 19.95 -16.75 33.62
CA LEU A 319 19.05 -17.89 33.43
C LEU A 319 18.40 -18.32 34.76
N ASP A 320 19.17 -18.43 35.85
CA ASP A 320 18.65 -18.81 37.17
C ASP A 320 17.60 -17.80 37.69
N ALA A 321 17.84 -16.50 37.47
CA ALA A 321 16.89 -15.45 37.82
C ALA A 321 15.61 -15.52 36.98
N LEU A 322 15.74 -15.75 35.66
CA LEU A 322 14.59 -15.87 34.75
C LEU A 322 13.73 -17.09 35.05
N ASP A 323 14.36 -18.20 35.41
CA ASP A 323 13.67 -19.43 35.84
C ASP A 323 12.86 -19.21 37.12
N THR A 324 13.48 -18.56 38.11
CA THR A 324 12.81 -18.21 39.37
C THR A 324 11.57 -17.35 39.12
N LEU A 325 11.64 -16.42 38.16
CA LEU A 325 10.53 -15.55 37.76
C LEU A 325 9.57 -16.22 36.75
N ARG A 326 9.84 -17.46 36.33
CA ARG A 326 9.13 -18.22 35.31
C ARG A 326 8.91 -17.42 34.02
N GLN A 327 9.93 -16.68 33.60
CA GLN A 327 9.86 -15.85 32.41
C GLN A 327 10.48 -16.56 31.20
N PRO A 328 9.79 -16.60 30.05
CA PRO A 328 10.35 -17.15 28.82
C PRO A 328 11.41 -16.20 28.25
N PHE A 329 12.45 -16.72 27.60
CA PHE A 329 13.49 -15.91 26.97
C PHE A 329 13.93 -16.51 25.64
N ILE A 330 14.56 -15.67 24.81
CA ILE A 330 15.36 -16.07 23.66
C ILE A 330 16.77 -15.55 23.86
N VAL A 331 17.74 -16.25 23.27
CA VAL A 331 19.15 -15.85 23.27
C VAL A 331 19.50 -15.38 21.88
N GLN A 332 20.24 -14.28 21.76
CA GLN A 332 20.64 -13.71 20.48
C GLN A 332 22.11 -13.30 20.53
N GLU A 333 22.80 -13.43 19.40
CA GLU A 333 24.12 -12.86 19.19
C GLU A 333 24.12 -11.36 19.47
N PHE A 334 25.14 -10.89 20.20
CA PHE A 334 25.35 -9.46 20.38
C PHE A 334 26.04 -8.86 19.16
N ILE A 335 25.48 -7.77 18.64
CA ILE A 335 26.05 -6.99 17.54
C ILE A 335 26.50 -5.65 18.12
N ASP A 336 27.80 -5.37 18.10
CA ASP A 336 28.32 -4.07 18.53
C ASP A 336 28.04 -3.02 17.46
N THR A 337 27.08 -2.16 17.74
CA THR A 337 26.73 -1.02 16.87
C THR A 337 27.07 0.32 17.52
N HIS A 338 27.87 0.32 18.58
CA HIS A 338 28.18 1.52 19.37
C HIS A 338 26.92 2.28 19.85
N GLY A 339 25.85 1.51 20.14
CA GLY A 339 24.58 2.05 20.60
C GLY A 339 23.74 2.71 19.50
N GLU A 340 24.00 2.38 18.23
CA GLU A 340 23.24 2.88 17.09
C GLU A 340 22.29 1.81 16.55
N ASP A 341 21.08 2.21 16.20
CA ASP A 341 20.13 1.36 15.50
C ASP A 341 19.40 2.15 14.39
N ILE A 342 18.99 1.46 13.34
CA ILE A 342 18.29 2.05 12.20
C ILE A 342 16.83 1.65 12.27
N ARG A 343 15.93 2.63 12.25
CA ARG A 343 14.49 2.41 12.08
C ARG A 343 14.05 2.89 10.71
N ALA A 344 13.44 2.01 9.93
CA ALA A 344 12.86 2.30 8.62
C ALA A 344 11.33 2.12 8.68
N ILE A 345 10.57 3.11 8.22
CA ILE A 345 9.12 3.01 8.03
C ILE A 345 8.84 2.52 6.61
N VAL A 346 8.20 1.37 6.51
CA VAL A 346 7.79 0.74 5.25
C VAL A 346 6.30 1.00 5.03
N LEU A 347 5.95 1.46 3.84
CA LEU A 347 4.57 1.53 3.33
C LEU A 347 4.49 0.75 2.02
N GLY A 348 3.75 -0.36 2.02
CA GLY A 348 3.63 -1.27 0.89
C GLY A 348 4.98 -1.84 0.45
N ASP A 349 5.47 -1.36 -0.68
CA ASP A 349 6.68 -1.80 -1.37
C ASP A 349 7.85 -0.81 -1.27
N ARG A 350 7.73 0.24 -0.44
CA ARG A 350 8.77 1.26 -0.30
C ARG A 350 9.05 1.67 1.14
N VAL A 351 10.29 2.09 1.39
CA VAL A 351 10.67 2.79 2.63
C VAL A 351 10.41 4.28 2.46
N VAL A 352 9.56 4.86 3.31
CA VAL A 352 9.17 6.28 3.20
C VAL A 352 10.00 7.21 4.09
N ALA A 353 10.57 6.67 5.16
CA ALA A 353 11.40 7.42 6.08
C ALA A 353 12.32 6.46 6.83
N ALA A 354 13.54 6.89 7.09
CA ALA A 354 14.44 6.18 7.97
C ALA A 354 15.12 7.16 8.91
N MET A 355 15.39 6.71 10.14
CA MET A 355 16.21 7.43 11.09
C MET A 355 17.21 6.49 11.73
N LYS A 356 18.41 7.01 11.95
CA LYS A 356 19.38 6.43 12.86
C LYS A 356 19.06 6.94 14.26
N ARG A 357 19.10 6.05 15.22
CA ARG A 357 18.81 6.31 16.62
C ARG A 357 20.07 6.02 17.42
N LYS A 358 20.51 6.97 18.24
CA LYS A 358 21.68 6.80 19.11
C LYS A 358 21.25 6.75 20.57
N ALA A 359 21.73 5.75 21.30
CA ALA A 359 21.58 5.67 22.74
C ALA A 359 22.28 6.88 23.41
N ALA A 360 21.73 7.38 24.51
CA ALA A 360 22.38 8.43 25.29
C ALA A 360 23.69 7.91 25.90
N VAL A 361 24.72 8.77 25.96
CA VAL A 361 26.05 8.42 26.50
C VAL A 361 25.90 7.95 27.95
N GLY A 362 26.40 6.75 28.24
CA GLY A 362 26.43 6.16 29.58
C GLY A 362 25.53 4.94 29.79
N ASP A 363 24.67 4.59 28.84
CA ASP A 363 23.88 3.36 28.92
C ASP A 363 23.80 2.70 27.54
N VAL A 364 24.33 1.47 27.42
CA VAL A 364 24.23 0.58 26.25
C VAL A 364 22.75 0.28 25.88
N ARG A 365 21.78 0.81 26.65
CA ARG A 365 20.37 0.38 26.69
C ARG A 365 19.33 1.51 26.65
N SER A 366 19.69 2.77 26.37
CA SER A 366 18.73 3.87 26.50
C SER A 366 17.79 4.01 25.27
N ASN A 367 16.64 3.37 25.40
CA ASN A 367 15.48 3.40 24.50
C ASN A 367 15.07 4.82 24.03
N ILE A 368 14.71 4.93 22.75
CA ILE A 368 14.22 6.14 22.06
C ILE A 368 12.87 6.68 22.58
N HIS A 369 12.34 6.11 23.67
CA HIS A 369 11.28 6.78 24.43
C HIS A 369 11.80 7.74 25.52
N MET A 370 13.11 7.79 25.75
CA MET A 370 13.80 8.60 26.76
C MET A 370 14.83 9.56 26.15
N GLY A 371 14.53 10.16 24.99
CA GLY A 371 15.29 11.32 24.50
C GLY A 371 16.57 11.05 23.69
N GLY A 372 16.75 9.84 23.14
CA GLY A 372 17.79 9.60 22.13
C GLY A 372 17.58 10.51 20.90
N LEU A 373 18.66 11.14 20.42
CA LEU A 373 18.63 11.97 19.21
C LEU A 373 18.43 11.05 18.00
N GLY A 374 17.29 11.24 17.32
CA GLY A 374 17.03 10.60 16.03
C GLY A 374 17.53 11.50 14.91
N GLU A 375 18.39 10.96 14.05
CA GLU A 375 18.93 11.65 12.89
C GLU A 375 18.39 11.01 11.61
N LYS A 376 18.04 11.82 10.62
CA LYS A 376 17.63 11.31 9.31
C LYS A 376 18.80 10.53 8.70
N VAL A 377 18.50 9.35 8.17
CA VAL A 377 19.47 8.54 7.42
C VAL A 377 18.89 8.19 6.06
N GLU A 378 19.74 8.21 5.04
CA GLU A 378 19.40 7.68 3.72
C GLU A 378 19.89 6.23 3.64
N LEU A 379 18.97 5.31 3.38
CA LEU A 379 19.30 3.89 3.25
C LEU A 379 19.75 3.61 1.82
N ASP A 380 20.71 2.71 1.66
CA ASP A 380 21.05 2.17 0.35
C ASP A 380 19.92 1.25 -0.18
N GLU A 381 19.97 0.94 -1.48
CA GLU A 381 18.94 0.11 -2.13
C GLU A 381 18.90 -1.31 -1.56
N LYS A 382 20.04 -1.86 -1.15
CA LYS A 382 20.11 -3.20 -0.52
C LYS A 382 19.31 -3.22 0.78
N THR A 383 19.48 -2.22 1.64
CA THR A 383 18.80 -2.10 2.93
C THR A 383 17.31 -1.81 2.76
N LYS A 384 16.94 -0.94 1.80
CA LYS A 384 15.52 -0.71 1.46
C LYS A 384 14.84 -2.01 1.04
N ASN A 385 15.49 -2.78 0.17
CA ASN A 385 14.97 -4.08 -0.28
C ASN A 385 14.83 -5.08 0.85
N ILE A 386 15.76 -5.12 1.81
CA ILE A 386 15.64 -5.94 3.02
C ILE A 386 14.41 -5.53 3.84
N CYS A 387 14.21 -4.22 4.07
CA CYS A 387 13.05 -3.71 4.82
C CYS A 387 11.72 -4.09 4.15
N VAL A 388 11.62 -3.89 2.84
CA VAL A 388 10.40 -4.20 2.07
C VAL A 388 10.13 -5.70 2.05
N ARG A 389 11.15 -6.53 1.85
CA ARG A 389 11.01 -7.99 1.94
C ARG A 389 10.57 -8.42 3.33
N ALA A 390 11.14 -7.85 4.40
CA ALA A 390 10.77 -8.14 5.78
C ALA A 390 9.30 -7.80 6.03
N ALA A 391 8.86 -6.59 5.66
CA ALA A 391 7.46 -6.17 5.77
C ALA A 391 6.50 -7.13 5.02
N ARG A 392 6.88 -7.54 3.81
CA ARG A 392 6.09 -8.45 2.96
C ARG A 392 5.93 -9.83 3.58
N VAL A 393 7.01 -10.47 4.05
CA VAL A 393 6.94 -11.82 4.63
C VAL A 393 6.25 -11.81 6.00
N LEU A 394 6.34 -10.70 6.72
CA LEU A 394 5.59 -10.44 7.94
C LEU A 394 4.13 -10.02 7.68
N LYS A 395 3.71 -9.95 6.40
CA LYS A 395 2.35 -9.61 5.95
C LYS A 395 1.83 -8.30 6.55
N ALA A 396 2.69 -7.29 6.61
CA ALA A 396 2.35 -5.97 7.11
C ALA A 396 2.73 -4.92 6.05
N GLU A 397 1.74 -4.22 5.52
CA GLU A 397 1.98 -3.15 4.54
C GLU A 397 2.37 -1.85 5.22
N ILE A 398 2.08 -1.69 6.51
CA ILE A 398 2.51 -0.53 7.31
C ILE A 398 3.24 -1.04 8.55
N CYS A 399 4.56 -0.89 8.58
CA CYS A 399 5.36 -1.25 9.75
C CYS A 399 6.66 -0.45 9.84
N ALA A 400 7.24 -0.41 11.04
CA ALA A 400 8.66 -0.09 11.21
C ALA A 400 9.48 -1.36 11.21
N ILE A 401 10.61 -1.35 10.50
CA ILE A 401 11.66 -2.37 10.57
C ILE A 401 12.83 -1.75 11.31
N ASP A 402 13.22 -2.38 12.42
CA ASP A 402 14.37 -1.99 13.23
C ASP A 402 15.56 -2.90 12.87
N MET A 403 16.72 -2.30 12.64
CA MET A 403 17.93 -2.98 12.17
C MET A 403 19.15 -2.54 12.97
N LEU A 404 20.14 -3.43 13.03
CA LEU A 404 21.49 -3.15 13.48
C LEU A 404 22.45 -3.24 12.29
N GLU A 405 23.47 -2.39 12.27
CA GLU A 405 24.54 -2.50 11.28
C GLU A 405 25.50 -3.60 11.73
N GLY A 406 25.46 -4.75 11.05
CA GLY A 406 26.35 -5.86 11.31
C GLY A 406 27.61 -5.82 10.45
N PRO A 407 28.59 -6.72 10.68
CA PRO A 407 29.83 -6.77 9.91
C PRO A 407 29.65 -7.02 8.40
N THR A 408 28.51 -7.61 8.01
CA THR A 408 28.19 -7.99 6.62
C THR A 408 27.02 -7.18 6.03
N GLY A 409 26.57 -6.16 6.75
CA GLY A 409 25.44 -5.29 6.40
C GLY A 409 24.30 -5.32 7.43
N PRO A 410 23.12 -4.79 7.06
CA PRO A 410 22.02 -4.60 7.98
C PRO A 410 21.39 -5.93 8.42
N LEU A 411 21.15 -6.06 9.73
CA LEU A 411 20.51 -7.20 10.36
C LEU A 411 19.18 -6.77 10.97
N VAL A 412 18.08 -7.38 10.54
CA VAL A 412 16.73 -7.10 11.09
C VAL A 412 16.63 -7.66 12.50
N ILE A 413 16.25 -6.81 13.46
CA ILE A 413 16.15 -7.19 14.88
C ILE A 413 14.72 -7.21 15.41
N GLU A 414 13.86 -6.35 14.91
CA GLU A 414 12.47 -6.22 15.33
C GLU A 414 11.64 -5.61 14.20
N ALA A 415 10.36 -5.97 14.16
CA ALA A 415 9.37 -5.28 13.35
C ALA A 415 8.25 -4.76 14.25
N ASN A 416 7.65 -3.64 13.87
CA ASN A 416 6.57 -3.03 14.62
C ASN A 416 5.43 -2.61 13.69
N ILE A 417 4.30 -3.32 13.78
CA ILE A 417 3.06 -3.07 13.03
C ILE A 417 2.22 -1.90 13.57
N SER A 418 2.65 -1.27 14.66
CA SER A 418 2.02 -0.08 15.24
C SER A 418 3.08 0.97 15.58
N PRO A 419 3.85 1.43 14.58
CA PRO A 419 4.99 2.30 14.83
C PRO A 419 4.53 3.67 15.36
N GLY A 420 5.33 4.22 16.26
CA GLY A 420 5.23 5.60 16.69
C GLY A 420 5.84 6.53 15.64
N LEU A 421 5.13 7.61 15.30
CA LEU A 421 5.47 8.50 14.20
C LEU A 421 6.16 9.79 14.67
N GLN A 422 5.93 10.26 15.91
CA GLN A 422 6.40 11.58 16.34
C GLN A 422 7.92 11.74 16.25
N GLY A 423 8.68 10.75 16.74
CA GLY A 423 10.15 10.80 16.75
C GLY A 423 10.74 10.84 15.34
N ILE A 424 10.26 9.95 14.47
CA ILE A 424 10.77 9.87 13.10
C ILE A 424 10.29 11.03 12.22
N THR A 425 9.07 11.53 12.41
CA THR A 425 8.60 12.76 11.75
C THR A 425 9.44 13.95 12.15
N LYS A 426 9.79 14.10 13.43
CA LYS A 426 10.68 15.18 13.90
C LYS A 426 12.09 15.06 13.32
N ALA A 427 12.65 13.85 13.32
CA ALA A 427 14.00 13.59 12.82
C ALA A 427 14.13 13.82 11.30
N THR A 428 13.13 13.37 10.53
CA THR A 428 13.19 13.38 9.06
C THR A 428 12.54 14.60 8.43
N ARG A 429 11.69 15.33 9.19
CA ARG A 429 10.78 16.39 8.72
C ARG A 429 9.79 15.92 7.65
N ILE A 430 9.58 14.61 7.51
CA ILE A 430 8.61 14.02 6.57
C ILE A 430 7.26 13.87 7.27
N ASN A 431 6.17 14.30 6.60
CA ASN A 431 4.81 14.05 7.06
C ASN A 431 4.42 12.57 6.84
N ILE A 432 4.92 11.69 7.71
CA ILE A 432 4.70 10.24 7.63
C ILE A 432 3.22 9.88 7.83
N ALA A 433 2.50 10.62 8.68
CA ALA A 433 1.05 10.44 8.84
C ALA A 433 0.30 10.74 7.54
N GLY A 434 0.69 11.79 6.80
CA GLY A 434 0.18 12.11 5.48
C GLY A 434 0.49 11.05 4.43
N GLU A 435 1.72 10.51 4.42
CA GLU A 435 2.09 9.39 3.56
C GLU A 435 1.26 8.12 3.85
N ILE A 436 1.02 7.82 5.13
CA ILE A 436 0.14 6.71 5.55
C ILE A 436 -1.29 6.95 5.07
N ALA A 437 -1.85 8.14 5.29
CA ALA A 437 -3.22 8.47 4.89
C ALA A 437 -3.42 8.32 3.38
N ARG A 438 -2.48 8.85 2.59
CA ARG A 438 -2.49 8.72 1.12
C ARG A 438 -2.36 7.27 0.68
N PHE A 439 -1.48 6.51 1.32
CA PHE A 439 -1.29 5.08 1.03
C PHE A 439 -2.58 4.29 1.29
N LEU A 440 -3.20 4.48 2.46
CA LEU A 440 -4.47 3.85 2.83
C LEU A 440 -5.56 4.20 1.83
N TYR A 441 -5.68 5.47 1.43
CA TYR A 441 -6.65 5.92 0.45
C TYR A 441 -6.48 5.22 -0.91
N ASN A 442 -5.27 5.25 -1.47
CA ASN A 442 -4.97 4.64 -2.77
C ASN A 442 -5.26 3.14 -2.76
N LYS A 443 -4.83 2.44 -1.71
CA LYS A 443 -5.06 1.01 -1.56
C LYS A 443 -6.52 0.66 -1.35
N THR A 444 -7.28 1.52 -0.68
CA THR A 444 -8.74 1.38 -0.56
C THR A 444 -9.41 1.46 -1.93
N ARG A 445 -9.00 2.45 -2.75
CA ARG A 445 -9.50 2.59 -4.12
C ARG A 445 -9.20 1.34 -4.95
N GLU A 446 -7.94 0.88 -4.95
CA GLU A 446 -7.51 -0.35 -5.63
C GLU A 446 -8.29 -1.58 -5.16
N PHE A 447 -8.50 -1.72 -3.84
CA PHE A 447 -9.24 -2.82 -3.25
C PHE A 447 -10.68 -2.84 -3.77
N LYS A 448 -11.35 -1.68 -3.80
CA LYS A 448 -12.73 -1.53 -4.28
C LYS A 448 -12.85 -1.73 -5.79
N GLU A 449 -11.90 -1.24 -6.59
CA GLU A 449 -11.86 -1.45 -8.03
C GLU A 449 -11.67 -2.93 -8.37
N LYS A 450 -10.71 -3.60 -7.70
CA LYS A 450 -10.53 -5.05 -7.81
C LYS A 450 -11.81 -5.77 -7.42
N HIS A 451 -12.47 -5.39 -6.33
CA HIS A 451 -13.72 -6.07 -5.91
C HIS A 451 -14.93 -5.74 -6.78
N LYS A 452 -14.90 -4.66 -7.57
CA LYS A 452 -15.89 -4.41 -8.62
C LYS A 452 -15.66 -5.33 -9.83
N SER A 453 -14.41 -5.52 -10.26
CA SER A 453 -14.07 -6.43 -11.37
C SER A 453 -14.16 -7.91 -10.97
N THR A 454 -13.73 -8.28 -9.76
CA THR A 454 -13.99 -9.61 -9.16
C THR A 454 -15.40 -9.77 -8.63
N GLY A 455 -16.24 -8.73 -8.56
CA GLY A 455 -17.66 -8.90 -8.25
C GLY A 455 -18.36 -9.76 -9.30
N THR A 456 -17.91 -9.67 -10.55
CA THR A 456 -18.32 -10.57 -11.63
C THR A 456 -17.60 -11.92 -11.51
N THR A 457 -16.28 -11.98 -11.26
CA THR A 457 -15.55 -13.27 -11.25
C THR A 457 -15.75 -14.13 -10.00
N ARG A 458 -15.85 -13.54 -8.80
CA ARG A 458 -16.12 -14.27 -7.53
C ARG A 458 -17.52 -14.84 -7.47
N LEU A 459 -18.51 -14.16 -8.05
CA LEU A 459 -19.85 -14.74 -8.20
C LEU A 459 -19.80 -16.02 -9.05
N PHE A 460 -18.86 -16.10 -10.01
CA PHE A 460 -18.70 -17.26 -10.90
C PHE A 460 -17.84 -18.36 -10.25
N GLU A 461 -16.83 -18.01 -9.46
CA GLU A 461 -16.02 -18.97 -8.68
C GLU A 461 -16.80 -19.58 -7.49
N GLU A 462 -17.56 -18.78 -6.74
CA GLU A 462 -18.44 -19.26 -5.67
C GLU A 462 -19.59 -20.15 -6.20
N LEU A 463 -19.91 -20.03 -7.50
CA LEU A 463 -20.94 -20.81 -8.18
C LEU A 463 -20.38 -21.90 -9.11
N GLY A 464 -19.06 -22.13 -9.15
CA GLY A 464 -18.44 -23.21 -9.93
C GLY A 464 -18.56 -23.09 -11.46
N LEU A 465 -18.67 -21.86 -11.99
CA LEU A 465 -18.85 -21.58 -13.42
C LEU A 465 -17.51 -21.21 -14.08
N SER A 466 -16.97 -22.07 -14.94
CA SER A 466 -15.81 -21.71 -15.77
C SER A 466 -16.23 -20.70 -16.85
N THR A 467 -15.39 -19.70 -17.10
CA THR A 467 -15.58 -18.71 -18.16
C THR A 467 -15.57 -19.36 -19.55
N SER A 468 -16.71 -19.24 -20.24
CA SER A 468 -16.92 -19.20 -21.69
C SER A 468 -16.14 -20.20 -22.57
N GLN A 469 -16.85 -21.25 -23.05
CA GLN A 469 -16.43 -21.99 -24.22
C GLN A 469 -16.73 -21.22 -25.52
N PRO A 470 -15.97 -21.45 -26.61
CA PRO A 470 -16.06 -20.69 -27.88
C PRO A 470 -17.41 -20.74 -28.60
N ASN A 471 -18.37 -21.56 -28.14
CA ASN A 471 -19.69 -21.72 -28.76
C ASN A 471 -20.81 -20.88 -28.09
N GLY A 472 -20.48 -19.93 -27.22
CA GLY A 472 -21.46 -19.04 -26.57
C GLY A 472 -22.28 -19.67 -25.42
N TYR A 473 -22.04 -20.93 -25.09
CA TYR A 473 -22.67 -21.62 -23.96
C TYR A 473 -21.85 -21.44 -22.66
N SER A 474 -22.55 -21.10 -21.56
CA SER A 474 -21.99 -21.13 -20.20
C SER A 474 -22.26 -22.50 -19.57
N SER A 475 -21.26 -23.20 -19.05
CA SER A 475 -21.41 -24.51 -18.40
C SER A 475 -21.36 -24.42 -16.88
N LEU A 476 -22.34 -25.03 -16.21
CA LEU A 476 -22.40 -25.22 -14.75
C LEU A 476 -22.27 -26.71 -14.43
N ILE A 477 -21.26 -27.10 -13.65
CA ILE A 477 -21.15 -28.46 -13.10
C ILE A 477 -21.90 -28.48 -11.77
N THR A 478 -22.99 -29.24 -11.69
CA THR A 478 -23.81 -29.37 -10.48
C THR A 478 -24.39 -30.78 -10.39
N THR A 479 -24.77 -31.21 -9.19
CA THR A 479 -25.44 -32.51 -8.98
C THR A 479 -26.86 -32.46 -9.53
N LEU A 480 -27.27 -33.45 -10.31
CA LEU A 480 -28.65 -33.55 -10.82
C LEU A 480 -29.64 -33.72 -9.66
N LYS A 481 -30.58 -32.79 -9.52
CA LYS A 481 -31.66 -32.85 -8.53
C LYS A 481 -33.01 -33.07 -9.21
N LEU A 482 -33.70 -34.14 -8.82
CA LEU A 482 -35.05 -34.48 -9.25
C LEU A 482 -36.03 -34.27 -8.10
N LYS A 483 -37.19 -33.66 -8.35
CA LYS A 483 -38.29 -33.54 -7.39
C LYS A 483 -39.55 -34.09 -8.05
N GLY A 484 -39.91 -35.33 -7.73
CA GLY A 484 -40.96 -36.06 -8.45
C GLY A 484 -40.58 -36.22 -9.92
N ASN A 485 -41.46 -35.77 -10.82
CA ASN A 485 -41.24 -35.82 -12.28
C ASN A 485 -40.56 -34.56 -12.84
N SER A 486 -40.06 -33.66 -11.99
CA SER A 486 -39.47 -32.38 -12.42
C SER A 486 -37.95 -32.33 -12.19
N ILE A 487 -37.23 -31.80 -13.18
CA ILE A 487 -35.81 -31.43 -13.05
C ILE A 487 -35.73 -30.09 -12.33
N VAL A 488 -35.00 -30.02 -11.21
CA VAL A 488 -34.82 -28.77 -10.46
C VAL A 488 -33.56 -28.06 -10.96
N LEU A 489 -33.76 -27.00 -11.73
CA LEU A 489 -32.66 -26.13 -12.17
C LEU A 489 -32.29 -25.13 -11.07
N PRO A 490 -30.99 -24.88 -10.81
CA PRO A 490 -30.55 -23.79 -9.95
C PRO A 490 -31.10 -22.43 -10.42
N GLU A 491 -31.47 -21.53 -9.50
CA GLU A 491 -32.02 -20.20 -9.83
C GLU A 491 -31.14 -19.41 -10.82
N ILE A 492 -29.82 -19.60 -10.76
CA ILE A 492 -28.90 -18.91 -11.65
C ILE A 492 -29.07 -19.34 -13.11
N ILE A 493 -29.42 -20.60 -13.38
CA ILE A 493 -29.72 -21.08 -14.74
C ILE A 493 -31.01 -20.42 -15.23
N LEU A 494 -32.04 -20.33 -14.39
CA LEU A 494 -33.31 -19.68 -14.73
C LEU A 494 -33.09 -18.20 -15.08
N LYS A 495 -32.33 -17.46 -14.25
CA LYS A 495 -32.00 -16.05 -14.48
C LYS A 495 -31.22 -15.82 -15.78
N LYS A 496 -30.23 -16.67 -16.11
CA LYS A 496 -29.43 -16.52 -17.34
C LYS A 496 -30.16 -16.98 -18.60
N SER A 497 -30.89 -18.09 -18.52
CA SER A 497 -31.68 -18.63 -19.65
C SER A 497 -32.95 -17.82 -19.91
N LYS A 498 -33.34 -16.96 -18.96
CA LYS A 498 -34.61 -16.22 -18.93
C LYS A 498 -35.84 -17.13 -18.91
N LEU A 499 -35.69 -18.40 -18.55
CA LEU A 499 -36.80 -19.33 -18.35
C LEU A 499 -37.48 -19.06 -17.01
N MET A 500 -38.80 -19.13 -16.99
CA MET A 500 -39.63 -18.95 -15.78
C MET A 500 -40.25 -20.27 -15.33
N ASP A 501 -40.61 -20.35 -14.04
CA ASP A 501 -41.36 -21.49 -13.52
C ASP A 501 -42.76 -21.53 -14.19
N GLY A 502 -43.18 -22.73 -14.63
CA GLY A 502 -44.41 -22.93 -15.41
C GLY A 502 -44.34 -22.61 -16.91
N GLU A 503 -43.18 -22.23 -17.45
CA GLU A 503 -42.99 -21.97 -18.88
C GLU A 503 -42.90 -23.26 -19.71
N GLU A 504 -43.56 -23.31 -20.87
CA GLU A 504 -43.46 -24.45 -21.78
C GLU A 504 -42.08 -24.54 -22.45
N VAL A 505 -41.48 -25.73 -22.39
CA VAL A 505 -40.14 -26.01 -22.92
C VAL A 505 -40.14 -27.26 -23.80
N ASP A 506 -39.39 -27.21 -24.90
CA ASP A 506 -39.01 -28.35 -25.72
C ASP A 506 -37.83 -29.07 -25.07
N ILE A 507 -38.03 -30.34 -24.68
CA ILE A 507 -37.01 -31.17 -24.04
C ILE A 507 -36.50 -32.19 -25.06
N LYS A 508 -35.27 -32.00 -25.54
CA LYS A 508 -34.59 -32.96 -26.43
C LYS A 508 -33.57 -33.77 -25.64
N PHE A 509 -33.52 -35.08 -25.87
CA PHE A 509 -32.56 -35.95 -25.19
C PHE A 509 -31.92 -36.95 -26.14
N LYS A 510 -30.69 -37.34 -25.80
CA LYS A 510 -29.94 -38.47 -26.36
C LYS A 510 -29.16 -39.13 -25.22
N GLU A 511 -28.54 -40.28 -25.46
CA GLU A 511 -27.72 -40.95 -24.44
C GLU A 511 -26.68 -39.98 -23.84
N GLY A 512 -26.71 -39.82 -22.52
CA GLY A 512 -25.82 -38.92 -21.78
C GLY A 512 -26.07 -37.42 -21.97
N THR A 513 -27.14 -36.97 -22.64
CA THR A 513 -27.39 -35.53 -22.86
C THR A 513 -28.88 -35.17 -22.86
N ILE A 514 -29.25 -34.13 -22.10
CA ILE A 514 -30.58 -33.49 -22.13
C ILE A 514 -30.40 -32.00 -22.49
N MET A 515 -31.23 -31.48 -23.37
CA MET A 515 -31.24 -30.09 -23.81
C MET A 515 -32.64 -29.51 -23.67
N LEU A 516 -32.73 -28.38 -22.98
CA LEU A 516 -33.97 -27.63 -22.77
C LEU A 516 -33.97 -26.39 -23.67
N LYS A 517 -35.03 -26.18 -24.44
CA LYS A 517 -35.24 -24.99 -25.25
C LYS A 517 -36.62 -24.41 -24.99
N ARG A 518 -36.75 -23.09 -24.95
CA ARG A 518 -38.06 -22.41 -24.89
C ARG A 518 -38.95 -22.92 -26.03
N PHE A 519 -40.16 -23.38 -25.71
CA PHE A 519 -41.14 -23.74 -26.72
C PHE A 519 -41.71 -22.45 -27.30
N LEU A 520 -41.47 -22.22 -28.59
CA LEU A 520 -42.05 -21.09 -29.31
C LEU A 520 -43.26 -21.62 -30.08
N HIS A 521 -44.47 -21.24 -29.66
CA HIS A 521 -45.65 -21.44 -30.50
C HIS A 521 -45.40 -20.76 -31.85
N LYS A 522 -45.53 -21.51 -32.94
CA LYS A 522 -45.69 -20.87 -34.25
C LYS A 522 -46.95 -20.02 -34.15
N LYS A 523 -46.82 -18.70 -34.37
CA LYS A 523 -48.00 -17.90 -34.72
C LYS A 523 -48.57 -18.53 -35.98
N GLU A 524 -49.78 -19.08 -35.89
CA GLU A 524 -50.61 -19.25 -37.07
C GLU A 524 -50.83 -17.85 -37.65
N GLU A 525 -50.50 -17.68 -38.94
CA GLU A 525 -50.74 -16.48 -39.71
C GLU A 525 -52.24 -16.20 -39.89
#